data_AF-A0A966WIA2-F1
#
_entry.id   AF-A0A966WIA2-F1
#
_cell.length_a   1.000
_cell.length_b   1.000
_cell.length_c   1.000
_cell.angle_alpha   90.00
_cell.angle_beta   90.00
_cell.angle_gamma   90.00
#
_symmetry.space_group_name_H-M   'P 1'
#
loop_
_entity.id
_entity.type
_entity.pdbx_description
1 polymer ?
#
loop_
_entity_poly.entity_id
_entity_poly.type
_entity_poly.pdbx_seq_one_letter_code
_entity_poly.pdbx_strand_id
1 'polypeptide(L)'
;MKPDDIIPYAKIVAEEGQQLQKGMNYASGSRASVFLMSVRKGAPYRDEIDAQSGNLIYEGHDAPRRKNGPNPKTIDQPMTYPKGTWTENGKFYRAAVDFKTGLTRDPHLVKVYEKIMSGVWCY
;
A
#
# COMPACT_ATOMS: atom_id res chain seq x y z
N MET A 1 4.98 16.94 -6.60
CA MET A 1 6.27 16.20 -6.54
C MET A 1 6.51 15.49 -7.86
N LYS A 2 7.74 15.05 -8.12
CA LYS A 2 8.16 14.27 -9.30
C LYS A 2 8.84 12.97 -8.84
N PRO A 3 8.81 11.89 -9.67
CA PRO A 3 9.61 10.70 -9.39
C PRO A 3 11.06 11.08 -9.10
N ASP A 4 11.66 10.37 -8.15
CA ASP A 4 13.02 10.58 -7.62
C ASP A 4 13.19 11.79 -6.67
N ASP A 5 12.11 12.52 -6.34
CA ASP A 5 12.16 13.57 -5.32
C ASP A 5 12.47 12.97 -3.93
N ILE A 6 13.57 13.41 -3.31
CA ILE A 6 13.94 13.05 -1.94
C ILE A 6 13.29 14.02 -0.96
N ILE A 7 12.34 13.53 -0.17
CA ILE A 7 11.44 14.36 0.63
C ILE A 7 11.31 13.87 2.08
N PRO A 8 11.13 14.79 3.04
CA PRO A 8 10.79 14.42 4.40
C PRO A 8 9.33 13.94 4.48
N TYR A 9 9.01 13.06 5.44
CA TYR A 9 7.63 12.57 5.66
C TYR A 9 6.61 13.71 5.82
N ALA A 10 6.99 14.82 6.46
CA ALA A 10 6.12 15.99 6.62
C ALA A 10 5.67 16.57 5.26
N LYS A 11 6.51 16.51 4.23
CA LYS A 11 6.16 16.96 2.88
C LYS A 11 5.16 16.02 2.20
N ILE A 12 5.30 14.71 2.42
CA ILE A 12 4.31 13.72 1.96
C ILE A 12 2.94 14.01 2.57
N VAL A 13 2.88 14.20 3.90
CA VAL A 13 1.61 14.51 4.60
C VAL A 13 1.00 15.81 4.09
N ALA A 14 1.82 16.84 3.87
CA ALA A 14 1.35 18.12 3.34
C ALA A 14 0.78 17.98 1.91
N GLU A 15 1.42 17.21 1.04
CA GLU A 15 0.92 16.98 -0.32
C GLU A 15 -0.35 16.11 -0.33
N GLU A 16 -0.35 15.03 0.44
CA GLU A 16 -1.46 14.09 0.47
C GLU A 16 -2.62 14.60 1.33
N GLY A 17 -2.43 15.66 2.11
CA GLY A 17 -3.47 16.29 2.93
C GLY A 17 -4.03 15.37 4.01
N GLN A 18 -3.35 14.28 4.33
CA GLN A 18 -3.74 13.32 5.37
C GLN A 18 -2.53 12.64 6.00
N GLN A 19 -2.69 12.20 7.24
CA GLN A 19 -1.70 11.34 7.89
C GLN A 19 -1.71 9.96 7.26
N LEU A 20 -0.53 9.44 6.92
CA LEU A 20 -0.36 8.12 6.31
C LEU A 20 0.17 7.16 7.37
N GLN A 21 -0.74 6.44 8.01
CA GLN A 21 -0.44 5.60 9.18
C GLN A 21 -0.19 4.13 8.83
N LYS A 22 -0.48 3.74 7.58
CA LYS A 22 -0.38 2.36 7.10
C LYS A 22 0.51 2.29 5.87
N GLY A 23 1.01 1.09 5.58
CA GLY A 23 1.74 0.84 4.34
C GLY A 23 0.87 1.12 3.10
N MET A 24 -0.39 0.67 3.12
CA MET A 24 -1.35 0.93 2.04
C MET A 24 -2.39 1.88 2.61
N ASN A 25 -2.61 3.02 1.95
CA ASN A 25 -3.66 3.97 2.29
C ASN A 25 -4.57 4.06 1.06
N TYR A 26 -5.58 3.18 1.03
CA TYR A 26 -6.45 3.05 -0.14
C TYR A 26 -7.42 4.23 -0.24
N ALA A 27 -7.49 4.85 -1.42
CA ALA A 27 -8.47 5.87 -1.76
C ALA A 27 -9.50 5.32 -2.75
N SER A 28 -10.76 5.75 -2.62
CA SER A 28 -11.84 5.41 -3.55
C SER A 28 -12.07 6.54 -4.57
N GLY A 29 -12.64 6.19 -5.73
CA GLY A 29 -13.00 7.16 -6.76
C GLY A 29 -11.80 7.57 -7.61
N SER A 30 -11.72 8.84 -8.01
CA SER A 30 -10.68 9.36 -8.90
C SER A 30 -9.35 9.66 -8.20
N ARG A 31 -9.27 9.50 -6.88
CA ARG A 31 -8.05 9.80 -6.11
C ARG A 31 -7.12 8.59 -6.11
N ALA A 32 -5.83 8.85 -6.38
CA ALA A 32 -4.79 7.84 -6.27
C ALA A 32 -4.64 7.35 -4.81
N SER A 33 -4.44 6.05 -4.64
CA SER A 33 -4.04 5.49 -3.35
C SER A 33 -2.58 5.82 -3.05
N VAL A 34 -2.20 5.84 -1.77
CA VAL A 34 -0.82 6.13 -1.35
C VAL A 34 -0.22 4.94 -0.64
N PHE A 35 0.89 4.44 -1.19
CA PHE A 35 1.62 3.29 -0.66
C PHE A 35 2.96 3.78 -0.10
N LEU A 36 3.27 3.34 1.11
CA LEU A 36 4.53 3.56 1.80
C LEU A 36 5.32 2.25 1.75
N MET A 37 6.31 2.20 0.87
CA MET A 37 7.12 1.02 0.58
C MET A 37 8.42 1.03 1.40
N SER A 38 8.95 -0.15 1.73
CA SER A 38 10.29 -0.27 2.33
C SER A 38 10.98 -1.58 1.96
N VAL A 39 12.02 -1.52 1.13
CA VAL A 39 12.91 -2.66 0.80
C VAL A 39 14.06 -2.85 1.81
N ARG A 40 14.06 -2.08 2.90
CA ARG A 40 15.12 -2.11 3.92
C ARG A 40 15.16 -3.45 4.67
N LYS A 41 16.37 -3.88 5.06
CA LYS A 41 16.57 -5.06 5.91
C LYS A 41 15.72 -4.96 7.19
N GLY A 42 14.91 -5.98 7.45
CA GLY A 42 14.02 -6.04 8.61
C GLY A 42 12.70 -5.30 8.44
N ALA A 43 12.36 -4.82 7.24
CA ALA A 43 11.01 -4.38 6.93
C ALA A 43 10.01 -5.52 7.21
N PRO A 44 8.81 -5.20 7.74
CA PRO A 44 7.81 -6.22 8.10
C PRO A 44 7.14 -6.86 6.89
N TYR A 45 7.27 -6.25 5.71
CA TYR A 45 6.69 -6.65 4.44
C TYR A 45 7.81 -6.83 3.42
N ARG A 46 7.67 -7.80 2.52
CA ARG A 46 8.66 -8.12 1.49
C ARG A 46 8.28 -7.43 0.18
N ASP A 47 8.49 -6.13 0.14
CA ASP A 47 8.33 -5.34 -1.08
C ASP A 47 9.58 -5.53 -1.97
N GLU A 48 9.39 -5.56 -3.28
CA GLU A 48 10.48 -5.58 -4.26
C GLU A 48 10.09 -4.88 -5.56
N ILE A 49 11.08 -4.29 -6.23
CA ILE A 49 10.95 -3.86 -7.62
C ILE A 49 11.63 -4.93 -8.47
N ASP A 50 10.85 -5.59 -9.33
CA ASP A 50 11.40 -6.54 -10.29
C ASP A 50 12.26 -5.79 -11.31
N ALA A 51 13.57 -6.03 -11.29
CA ALA A 51 14.54 -5.28 -12.08
C ALA A 51 14.39 -5.46 -13.60
N GLN A 52 13.70 -6.51 -14.05
CA GLN A 52 13.51 -6.81 -15.48
C GLN A 52 12.28 -6.11 -16.04
N SER A 53 11.16 -6.18 -15.34
CA SER A 53 9.88 -5.61 -15.76
C SER A 53 9.61 -4.21 -15.22
N GLY A 54 10.33 -3.79 -14.19
CA GLY A 54 10.03 -2.57 -13.42
C GLY A 54 8.76 -2.68 -12.57
N ASN A 55 8.19 -3.89 -12.45
CA ASN A 55 6.97 -4.08 -11.66
C ASN A 55 7.27 -4.00 -10.17
N LEU A 56 6.44 -3.26 -9.45
CA LEU A 56 6.40 -3.29 -8.00
C LEU A 56 5.62 -4.53 -7.53
N ILE A 57 6.28 -5.38 -6.76
CA ILE A 57 5.65 -6.42 -5.96
C ILE A 57 5.53 -5.87 -4.53
N TYR A 58 4.29 -5.66 -4.10
CA TYR A 58 3.96 -5.00 -2.84
C TYR A 58 3.15 -5.95 -1.95
N GLU A 59 3.61 -6.22 -0.73
CA GLU A 59 2.92 -7.14 0.17
C GLU A 59 1.72 -6.46 0.85
N GLY A 60 0.57 -7.14 0.85
CA GLY A 60 -0.64 -6.66 1.51
C GLY A 60 -0.51 -6.62 3.03
N HIS A 61 -1.54 -6.09 3.69
CA HIS A 61 -1.61 -6.04 5.15
C HIS A 61 -1.89 -7.41 5.76
N ASP A 62 -1.25 -7.67 6.89
CA ASP A 62 -1.59 -8.83 7.72
C ASP A 62 -2.98 -8.69 8.35
N ALA A 63 -3.49 -9.80 8.90
CA ALA A 63 -4.67 -9.75 9.74
C ALA A 63 -4.47 -8.81 10.97
N PRO A 64 -5.53 -8.14 11.46
CA PRO A 64 -5.41 -7.31 12.66
C PRO A 64 -4.94 -8.13 13.86
N ARG A 65 -3.94 -7.62 14.61
CA ARG A 65 -3.52 -8.22 15.89
C ARG A 65 -4.68 -8.21 16.88
N ARG A 66 -4.89 -9.34 17.56
CA ARG A 66 -5.86 -9.49 18.65
C ARG A 66 -5.18 -10.04 19.89
N LYS A 67 -5.67 -9.65 21.07
CA LYS A 67 -5.24 -10.25 22.34
C LYS A 67 -5.54 -11.75 22.30
N ASN A 68 -4.54 -12.57 22.61
CA ASN A 68 -4.60 -14.04 22.54
C ASN A 68 -4.94 -14.60 21.15
N GLY A 69 -4.77 -13.81 20.08
CA GLY A 69 -4.90 -14.27 18.70
C GLY A 69 -3.62 -14.90 18.16
N PRO A 70 -3.70 -15.60 17.02
CA PRO A 70 -2.52 -16.09 16.33
C PRO A 70 -1.62 -14.93 15.88
N ASN A 71 -0.35 -15.24 15.60
CA ASN A 71 0.54 -14.28 14.95
C ASN A 71 -0.03 -13.92 13.57
N PRO A 72 -0.29 -12.64 13.25
CA PRO A 72 -0.83 -12.26 11.94
C PRO A 72 -0.02 -12.72 10.74
N LYS A 73 1.30 -12.90 10.91
CA LYS A 73 2.20 -13.38 9.85
C LYS A 73 2.09 -14.88 9.58
N THR A 74 1.36 -15.63 10.40
CA THR A 74 1.19 -17.08 10.24
C THR A 74 -0.21 -17.47 9.79
N ILE A 75 -1.04 -16.48 9.42
CA ILE A 75 -2.41 -16.69 8.94
C ILE A 75 -2.62 -15.87 7.66
N ASP A 76 -3.64 -16.24 6.89
CA ASP A 76 -3.95 -15.58 5.63
C ASP A 76 -4.33 -14.10 5.83
N GLN A 77 -3.89 -13.28 4.89
CA GLN A 77 -4.25 -11.87 4.83
C GLN A 77 -5.73 -11.72 4.44
N PRO A 78 -6.56 -11.04 5.25
CA PRO A 78 -8.00 -11.05 5.04
C PRO A 78 -8.44 -10.08 3.94
N MET A 79 -9.38 -10.53 3.10
CA MET A 79 -10.08 -9.68 2.13
C MET A 79 -11.14 -8.78 2.78
N THR A 80 -11.77 -9.28 3.84
CA THR A 80 -12.81 -8.57 4.59
C THR A 80 -12.55 -8.65 6.08
N TYR A 81 -13.02 -7.64 6.81
CA TYR A 81 -13.13 -7.72 8.26
C TYR A 81 -14.26 -8.68 8.66
N PRO A 82 -14.30 -9.19 9.91
CA PRO A 82 -15.36 -10.11 10.36
C PRO A 82 -16.79 -9.60 10.15
N LYS A 83 -16.98 -8.27 10.13
CA LYS A 83 -18.27 -7.62 9.88
C LYS A 83 -18.64 -7.53 8.38
N GLY A 84 -17.86 -8.12 7.48
CA GLY A 84 -18.10 -8.16 6.03
C GLY A 84 -17.57 -6.96 5.25
N THR A 85 -17.16 -5.87 5.90
CA THR A 85 -16.56 -4.70 5.23
C THR A 85 -15.18 -5.03 4.66
N TRP A 86 -14.85 -4.52 3.48
CA TRP A 86 -13.55 -4.76 2.82
C TRP A 86 -12.36 -4.17 3.58
N THR A 87 -11.27 -4.94 3.64
CA THR A 87 -9.94 -4.44 4.04
C THR A 87 -9.34 -3.59 2.92
N GLU A 88 -8.18 -2.96 3.16
CA GLU A 88 -7.48 -2.25 2.08
C GLU A 88 -6.98 -3.20 1.02
N ASN A 89 -6.48 -4.38 1.42
CA ASN A 89 -6.17 -5.48 0.49
C ASN A 89 -7.38 -5.82 -0.38
N GLY A 90 -8.55 -5.99 0.24
CA GLY A 90 -9.78 -6.33 -0.45
C GLY A 90 -10.24 -5.25 -1.44
N LYS A 91 -10.16 -3.98 -1.04
CA LYS A 91 -10.49 -2.85 -1.91
C LYS A 91 -9.52 -2.75 -3.09
N PHE A 92 -8.23 -2.88 -2.85
CA PHE A 92 -7.22 -2.80 -3.90
C PHE A 92 -7.32 -3.98 -4.87
N TYR A 93 -7.47 -5.21 -4.36
CA TYR A 93 -7.71 -6.39 -5.18
C TYR A 93 -8.93 -6.21 -6.08
N ARG A 94 -10.06 -5.76 -5.51
CA ARG A 94 -11.27 -5.51 -6.28
C ARG A 94 -11.03 -4.49 -7.39
N ALA A 95 -10.37 -3.37 -7.11
CA ALA A 95 -10.06 -2.37 -8.11
C ALA A 95 -9.22 -2.95 -9.28
N ALA A 96 -8.23 -3.79 -8.97
CA ALA A 96 -7.42 -4.46 -9.99
C ALA A 96 -8.24 -5.46 -10.83
N VAL A 97 -9.12 -6.26 -10.20
CA VAL A 97 -9.99 -7.21 -10.90
C VAL A 97 -11.03 -6.49 -11.76
N ASP A 98 -11.64 -5.43 -11.24
CA ASP A 98 -12.64 -4.64 -11.95
C ASP A 98 -12.03 -4.01 -13.22
N PHE A 99 -10.77 -3.56 -13.17
CA PHE A 99 -10.04 -3.11 -14.36
C PHE A 99 -9.73 -4.28 -15.31
N LYS A 100 -9.14 -5.37 -14.80
CA LYS A 100 -8.76 -6.54 -15.59
C LYS A 100 -9.94 -7.17 -16.35
N THR A 101 -11.14 -7.12 -15.77
CA THR A 101 -12.36 -7.71 -16.34
C THR A 101 -13.16 -6.73 -17.20
N GLY A 102 -12.71 -5.48 -17.32
CA GLY A 102 -13.38 -4.45 -18.13
C GLY A 102 -14.62 -3.83 -17.46
N LEU A 103 -14.84 -4.07 -16.16
CA LEU A 103 -15.89 -3.41 -15.39
C LEU A 103 -15.59 -1.91 -15.20
N THR A 104 -14.31 -1.55 -15.18
CA THR A 104 -13.84 -0.16 -15.20
C THR A 104 -12.96 0.07 -16.41
N ARG A 105 -13.03 1.28 -16.98
CA ARG A 105 -12.23 1.66 -18.15
C ARG A 105 -10.78 1.97 -17.80
N ASP A 106 -10.57 2.66 -16.69
CA ASP A 106 -9.26 3.18 -16.29
C ASP A 106 -8.75 2.43 -15.06
N PRO A 107 -7.43 2.17 -14.98
CA PRO A 107 -6.85 1.50 -13.83
C PRO A 107 -6.86 2.41 -12.60
N HIS A 108 -6.92 1.80 -11.42
CA HIS A 108 -6.75 2.54 -10.16
C HIS A 108 -5.31 3.00 -10.01
N LEU A 109 -5.09 4.30 -9.87
CA LEU A 109 -3.75 4.86 -9.74
C LEU A 109 -3.21 4.74 -8.31
N VAL A 110 -1.91 4.49 -8.20
CA VAL A 110 -1.18 4.41 -6.94
C VAL A 110 0.03 5.33 -7.01
N LYS A 111 0.24 6.12 -5.96
CA LYS A 111 1.50 6.79 -5.67
C LYS A 111 2.27 5.97 -4.66
N VAL A 112 3.55 5.74 -4.91
CA VAL A 112 4.42 4.97 -4.02
C VAL A 112 5.46 5.94 -3.46
N TYR A 113 5.72 5.86 -2.17
CA TYR A 113 6.85 6.53 -1.55
C TYR A 113 7.76 5.46 -0.96
N GLU A 114 9.02 5.42 -1.39
CA GLU A 114 10.02 4.47 -0.89
C GLU A 114 10.75 5.03 0.32
N LYS A 115 10.84 4.25 1.40
CA LYS A 115 11.60 4.64 2.57
C LYS A 115 13.10 4.42 2.37
N ILE A 116 13.85 5.52 2.28
CA ILE A 116 15.32 5.49 2.23
C ILE A 116 15.89 5.33 3.65
N MET A 117 15.44 6.16 4.58
CA MET A 117 15.85 6.12 5.98
C MET A 117 14.75 6.67 6.90
N SER A 118 15.03 6.82 8.20
CA SER A 118 14.02 7.33 9.13
C SER A 118 13.59 8.75 8.73
N GLY A 119 12.31 8.92 8.42
CA GLY A 119 11.73 10.21 8.06
C GLY A 119 12.03 10.71 6.64
N VAL A 120 12.86 10.00 5.85
CA VAL A 120 13.27 10.39 4.50
C VAL A 120 12.79 9.37 3.49
N TRP A 121 12.18 9.87 2.42
CA TRP A 121 11.50 9.08 1.41
C TRP A 121 11.87 9.54 0.00
N CYS A 122 11.79 8.63 -0.96
CA CYS A 122 11.77 8.91 -2.38
C CYS A 122 10.32 8.87 -2.86
N TYR A 123 9.90 9.79 -3.74
CA TYR A 123 8.66 9.64 -4.50
C TYR A 123 8.91 8.84 -5.78
#